data_AF-A0A2N5SQQ6-F1
#
_entry.id   AF-A0A2N5SQQ6-F1
#
_cell.length_a   1.000
_cell.length_b   1.000
_cell.length_c   1.000
_cell.angle_alpha   90.00
_cell.angle_beta   90.00
_cell.angle_gamma   90.00
#
_symmetry.space_group_name_H-M   'P 1'
#
loop_
_entity.id
_entity.type
_entity.pdbx_description
1 polymer ?
#
loop_
_entity_poly.entity_id
_entity_poly.type
_entity_poly.pdbx_seq_one_letter_code
_entity_poly.pdbx_strand_id
1 'polypeptide(L)'
;MTSSDCTIALFKPKTVVGSPLAGIQLVAVLVEPVKQLGPASSLAKKLGFKDMRAAGDEWIMTVLNKPSKAEVTLDSITPNHASTVMLVLSDSLAHSEHIQSLEKTEMKILKHTFHLPGTETADSKVAPASKPKAPVQASKPAQNKETGGDKTSLGISFKKEASTFGDWYQDVLKKGDMIDYYDISGCYILKPASYRIWEIIQRWFDERIKALGVENAYFPMFVSSRVLEKEKDHIEGFAPEVAWVTRAGQSELEEHIAIRPTSETVMYPYYAKWIQSYRDLPLKLNQWNSVVRWEFKNPQPFIRTREFLWQEGHTAHLHREEADVEVRQILELYRGVYEELLAVPVTPGVKSEKEKFAGGLYTTTVEGFVPTSGRGIQGGTSHCLGQNFSKMFNISVEDPSKPVDPNSGTQAEKLFVWQNSWGLSTRTIGVMVMVHADDKGLVLPPRVAYLQVIVIPVGIVASTGPESRKDLYDKAEDLASRLRKAGLTAKTDTREGYTPGWKFNSWEMKGIPLRLELGPKDLASQTTL
;
A
#
# COMPACT_ATOMS: atom_id res chain seq x y z
N MET A 1 45.59 -13.25 -1.46
CA MET A 1 44.35 -12.55 -1.09
C MET A 1 44.06 -12.91 0.35
N THR A 2 44.25 -11.98 1.28
CA THR A 2 43.81 -12.11 2.68
C THR A 2 42.28 -12.01 2.74
N SER A 3 41.64 -12.44 3.84
CA SER A 3 40.17 -12.48 3.98
C SER A 3 39.46 -11.12 3.83
N SER A 4 40.24 -10.03 3.71
CA SER A 4 39.86 -8.63 3.57
C SER A 4 39.28 -8.23 2.20
N ASP A 5 39.45 -9.05 1.16
CA ASP A 5 39.15 -8.64 -0.23
C ASP A 5 37.94 -9.35 -0.86
N CYS A 6 37.01 -9.92 -0.08
CA CYS A 6 35.82 -10.61 -0.63
C CYS A 6 34.51 -10.14 0.02
N THR A 7 33.44 -10.09 -0.77
CA THR A 7 32.09 -9.81 -0.28
C THR A 7 31.40 -11.13 0.02
N ILE A 8 30.84 -11.27 1.23
CA ILE A 8 30.11 -12.46 1.67
C ILE A 8 28.61 -12.16 1.64
N ALA A 9 27.87 -12.91 0.82
CA ALA A 9 26.41 -12.88 0.79
C ALA A 9 25.82 -14.14 1.42
N LEU A 10 24.90 -13.96 2.37
CA LEU A 10 24.37 -15.04 3.20
C LEU A 10 22.89 -15.29 2.91
N PHE A 11 22.55 -16.52 2.53
CA PHE A 11 21.20 -16.91 2.14
C PHE A 11 20.67 -18.07 2.98
N LYS A 12 19.40 -17.99 3.36
CA LYS A 12 18.62 -19.10 3.89
C LYS A 12 17.97 -19.87 2.72
N PRO A 13 18.37 -21.12 2.47
CA PRO A 13 17.82 -21.92 1.38
C PRO A 13 16.46 -22.52 1.73
N LYS A 14 15.64 -22.74 0.71
CA LYS A 14 14.40 -23.54 0.77
C LYS A 14 14.62 -24.83 0.01
N THR A 15 14.67 -25.94 0.73
CA THR A 15 14.89 -27.28 0.16
C THR A 15 13.57 -27.94 -0.24
N VAL A 16 13.65 -28.91 -1.15
CA VAL A 16 12.53 -29.80 -1.48
C VAL A 16 12.53 -30.95 -0.47
N VAL A 17 11.36 -31.39 -0.04
CA VAL A 17 11.20 -32.53 0.89
C VAL A 17 11.88 -33.78 0.27
N GLY A 18 12.78 -34.41 1.03
CA GLY A 18 13.58 -35.57 0.55
C GLY A 18 14.88 -35.21 -0.19
N SER A 19 15.23 -33.93 -0.32
CA SER A 19 16.49 -33.51 -0.94
C SER A 19 17.71 -33.88 -0.08
N PRO A 20 18.84 -34.34 -0.67
CA PRO A 20 20.11 -34.54 0.04
C PRO A 20 20.73 -33.23 0.56
N LEU A 21 20.12 -32.08 0.24
CA LEU A 21 20.49 -30.76 0.73
C LEU A 21 19.64 -30.31 1.94
N ALA A 22 18.71 -31.13 2.44
CA ALA A 22 17.82 -30.78 3.54
C ALA A 22 18.54 -30.36 4.84
N GLY A 23 19.77 -30.85 5.07
CA GLY A 23 20.60 -30.46 6.21
C GLY A 23 21.22 -29.06 6.10
N ILE A 24 21.26 -28.46 4.90
CA ILE A 24 21.87 -27.15 4.69
C ILE A 24 20.91 -26.05 5.13
N GLN A 25 21.30 -25.31 6.16
CA GLN A 25 20.54 -24.22 6.78
C GLN A 25 21.00 -22.84 6.32
N LEU A 26 22.20 -22.74 5.75
CA LEU A 26 22.78 -21.49 5.28
C LEU A 26 23.66 -21.72 4.04
N VAL A 27 23.54 -20.84 3.05
CA VAL A 27 24.42 -20.78 1.89
C VAL A 27 25.23 -19.49 1.96
N ALA A 28 26.54 -19.61 2.09
CA ALA A 28 27.48 -18.49 2.11
C ALA A 28 28.15 -18.37 0.74
N VAL A 29 27.92 -17.25 0.06
CA VAL A 29 28.44 -16.97 -1.28
C VAL A 29 29.56 -15.94 -1.17
N LEU A 30 30.77 -16.33 -1.56
CA LEU A 30 31.94 -15.47 -1.57
C LEU A 30 32.20 -14.98 -2.99
N VAL A 31 32.09 -13.67 -3.16
CA VAL A 31 32.25 -12.99 -4.45
C VAL A 31 33.37 -11.96 -4.35
N GLU A 32 34.16 -11.85 -5.41
CA GLU A 32 35.17 -10.78 -5.52
C GLU A 32 34.49 -9.41 -5.63
N PRO A 33 35.09 -8.31 -5.15
CA PRO A 33 34.46 -6.99 -5.11
C PRO A 33 34.04 -6.47 -6.49
N VAL A 34 34.73 -6.95 -7.54
CA VAL A 34 34.49 -6.55 -8.93
C VAL A 34 33.42 -7.41 -9.60
N LYS A 35 32.97 -8.52 -9.01
CA LYS A 35 31.94 -9.40 -9.62
C LYS A 35 30.58 -9.19 -8.97
N GLN A 36 29.52 -9.25 -9.76
CA GLN A 36 28.15 -9.13 -9.23
C GLN A 36 27.50 -10.49 -8.99
N LEU A 37 26.80 -10.57 -7.86
CA LEU A 37 25.90 -11.66 -7.58
C LEU A 37 24.62 -11.47 -8.41
N GLY A 38 24.39 -12.37 -9.38
CA GLY A 38 23.13 -12.39 -10.13
C GLY A 38 21.93 -12.73 -9.24
N PRO A 39 20.71 -12.81 -9.81
CA PRO A 39 19.50 -13.08 -9.04
C PRO A 39 19.63 -14.36 -8.19
N ALA A 40 19.31 -14.25 -6.89
CA ALA A 40 19.43 -15.36 -5.93
C ALA A 40 18.60 -16.59 -6.36
N SER A 41 17.48 -16.39 -7.06
CA SER A 41 16.64 -17.45 -7.63
C SER A 41 17.34 -18.25 -8.73
N SER A 42 18.13 -17.60 -9.58
CA SER A 42 18.93 -18.26 -10.62
C SER A 42 20.04 -19.11 -10.00
N LEU A 43 20.69 -18.60 -8.96
CA LEU A 43 21.70 -19.34 -8.21
C LEU A 43 21.06 -20.51 -7.45
N ALA A 44 19.91 -20.31 -6.81
CA ALA A 44 19.18 -21.35 -6.07
C ALA A 44 18.89 -22.57 -6.96
N LYS A 45 18.38 -22.32 -8.18
CA LYS A 45 18.09 -23.38 -9.16
C LYS A 45 19.35 -24.13 -9.58
N LYS A 46 20.48 -23.44 -9.79
CA LYS A 46 21.77 -24.08 -10.12
C LYS A 46 22.32 -24.91 -8.96
N LEU A 47 22.10 -24.48 -7.73
CA LEU A 47 22.54 -25.17 -6.51
C LEU A 47 21.58 -26.30 -6.08
N GLY A 48 20.46 -26.51 -6.77
CA GLY A 48 19.48 -27.56 -6.45
C GLY A 48 18.51 -27.20 -5.32
N PHE A 49 18.39 -25.92 -4.96
CA PHE A 49 17.38 -25.42 -4.02
C PHE A 49 16.11 -24.98 -4.75
N LYS A 50 14.97 -25.05 -4.07
CA LYS A 50 13.69 -24.54 -4.59
C LYS A 50 13.71 -23.01 -4.69
N ASP A 51 14.32 -22.37 -3.70
CA ASP A 51 14.50 -20.92 -3.61
C ASP A 51 15.56 -20.57 -2.56
N MET A 52 16.08 -19.34 -2.57
CA MET A 52 16.99 -18.81 -1.55
C MET A 52 16.64 -17.35 -1.23
N ARG A 53 16.53 -17.03 0.05
CA ARG A 53 16.28 -15.65 0.53
C ARG A 53 17.42 -15.17 1.41
N ALA A 54 17.66 -13.86 1.49
CA ALA A 54 18.68 -13.32 2.37
C ALA A 54 18.46 -13.80 3.82
N ALA A 55 19.50 -14.30 4.47
CA ALA A 55 19.43 -14.71 5.88
C ALA A 55 19.21 -13.47 6.76
N GLY A 56 18.42 -13.57 7.84
CA GLY A 56 18.27 -12.50 8.85
C GLY A 56 19.28 -12.64 9.98
N ASP A 57 19.51 -11.60 10.79
CA ASP A 57 20.52 -11.63 11.86
C ASP A 57 20.22 -12.70 12.93
N GLU A 58 18.95 -12.90 13.30
CA GLU A 58 18.53 -14.01 14.18
C GLU A 58 18.93 -15.39 13.63
N TRP A 59 18.84 -15.57 12.30
CA TRP A 59 19.21 -16.82 11.65
C TRP A 59 20.72 -17.01 11.61
N ILE A 60 21.48 -15.93 11.44
CA ILE A 60 22.94 -15.94 11.53
C ILE A 60 23.41 -16.27 12.94
N MET A 61 22.77 -15.70 13.96
CA MET A 61 23.06 -16.04 15.35
C MET A 61 22.80 -17.53 15.62
N THR A 62 21.73 -18.08 15.06
CA THR A 62 21.39 -19.50 15.22
C THR A 62 22.39 -20.45 14.55
N VAL A 63 22.85 -20.12 13.33
CA VAL A 63 23.68 -21.05 12.54
C VAL A 63 25.19 -20.83 12.74
N LEU A 64 25.64 -19.59 12.91
CA LEU A 64 27.06 -19.21 12.97
C LEU A 64 27.46 -18.62 14.34
N ASN A 65 26.53 -18.44 15.27
CA ASN A 65 26.78 -17.80 16.58
C ASN A 65 27.44 -16.41 16.46
N LYS A 66 26.95 -15.61 15.50
CA LYS A 66 27.36 -14.22 15.28
C LYS A 66 26.18 -13.27 15.46
N PRO A 67 26.37 -12.11 16.11
CA PRO A 67 25.28 -11.20 16.46
C PRO A 67 24.69 -10.48 15.24
N SER A 68 25.44 -10.33 14.14
CA SER A 68 24.95 -9.68 12.92
C SER A 68 25.61 -10.22 11.65
N LYS A 69 24.96 -10.05 10.51
CA LYS A 69 25.54 -10.35 9.18
C LYS A 69 26.81 -9.55 8.88
N ALA A 70 26.94 -8.34 9.43
CA ALA A 70 28.10 -7.47 9.19
C ALA A 70 29.38 -8.01 9.85
N GLU A 71 29.25 -8.88 10.85
CA GLU A 71 30.38 -9.47 11.59
C GLU A 71 30.78 -10.86 11.06
N VAL A 72 30.10 -11.36 10.02
CA VAL A 72 30.44 -12.63 9.40
C VAL A 72 31.61 -12.44 8.45
N THR A 73 32.76 -12.99 8.83
CA THR A 73 33.94 -13.12 7.99
C THR A 73 34.11 -14.55 7.51
N LEU A 74 35.02 -14.79 6.57
CA LEU A 74 35.35 -16.15 6.11
C LEU A 74 35.80 -17.07 7.26
N ASP A 75 36.52 -16.51 8.24
CA ASP A 75 37.00 -17.23 9.43
C ASP A 75 35.86 -17.62 10.39
N SER A 76 34.69 -17.00 10.25
CA SER A 76 33.48 -17.36 11.02
C SER A 76 32.92 -18.72 10.59
N ILE A 77 33.29 -19.21 9.41
CA ILE A 77 32.89 -20.52 8.89
C ILE A 77 34.02 -21.51 9.17
N THR A 78 33.81 -22.33 10.21
CA THR A 78 34.74 -23.36 10.68
C THR A 78 34.26 -24.78 10.33
N PRO A 79 35.11 -25.82 10.45
CA PRO A 79 34.75 -27.22 10.19
C PRO A 79 33.48 -27.72 10.92
N ASN A 80 33.13 -27.14 12.07
CA ASN A 80 31.93 -27.49 12.84
C ASN A 80 30.61 -27.24 12.08
N HIS A 81 30.65 -26.45 11.01
CA HIS A 81 29.47 -26.11 10.21
C HIS A 81 29.31 -26.98 8.96
N ALA A 82 30.14 -28.01 8.77
CA ALA A 82 30.18 -28.82 7.54
C ALA A 82 28.82 -29.41 7.14
N SER A 83 27.97 -29.76 8.10
CA SER A 83 26.65 -30.35 7.87
C SER A 83 25.53 -29.33 7.66
N THR A 84 25.74 -28.06 8.05
CA THR A 84 24.69 -27.02 8.08
C THR A 84 24.95 -25.86 7.11
N VAL A 85 26.19 -25.65 6.66
CA VAL A 85 26.58 -24.54 5.78
C VAL A 85 27.11 -25.08 4.45
N MET A 86 26.64 -24.48 3.35
CA MET A 86 27.21 -24.67 2.01
C MET A 86 27.98 -23.41 1.61
N LEU A 87 29.21 -23.60 1.12
CA LEU A 87 30.06 -22.53 0.59
C LEU A 87 29.99 -22.52 -0.93
N VAL A 88 29.78 -21.33 -1.50
CA VAL A 88 29.84 -21.10 -2.95
C VAL A 88 30.88 -20.02 -3.23
N LEU A 89 31.91 -20.32 -4.00
CA LEU A 89 33.04 -19.42 -4.22
C LEU A 89 33.36 -19.19 -5.70
N SER A 90 33.86 -17.99 -6.01
CA SER A 90 34.44 -17.68 -7.32
C SER A 90 35.68 -18.54 -7.57
N ASP A 91 35.89 -19.00 -8.81
CA ASP A 91 37.01 -19.87 -9.20
C ASP A 91 38.38 -19.35 -8.75
N SER A 92 38.55 -18.03 -8.75
CA SER A 92 39.74 -17.29 -8.35
C SER A 92 39.98 -17.21 -6.83
N LEU A 93 38.97 -17.51 -6.00
CA LEU A 93 39.07 -17.51 -4.54
C LEU A 93 39.48 -18.89 -3.97
N ALA A 94 39.62 -19.91 -4.80
CA ALA A 94 39.91 -21.28 -4.38
C ALA A 94 41.31 -21.50 -3.77
N HIS A 95 42.20 -20.50 -3.79
CA HIS A 95 43.60 -20.63 -3.37
C HIS A 95 43.91 -20.07 -1.97
N SER A 96 42.90 -19.66 -1.19
CA SER A 96 43.09 -19.25 0.20
C SER A 96 43.41 -20.45 1.11
N GLU A 97 44.41 -20.32 2.00
CA GLU A 97 44.80 -21.37 2.96
C GLU A 97 43.61 -21.82 3.83
N HIS A 98 42.71 -20.90 4.20
CA HIS A 98 41.51 -21.21 4.98
C HIS A 98 40.52 -22.07 4.18
N ILE A 99 40.32 -21.78 2.89
CA ILE A 99 39.44 -22.57 2.02
C ILE A 99 40.02 -23.97 1.81
N GLN A 100 41.33 -24.10 1.67
CA GLN A 100 42.01 -25.41 1.60
C GLN A 100 41.87 -26.21 2.89
N SER A 101 41.79 -25.54 4.05
CA SER A 101 41.52 -26.21 5.32
C SER A 101 40.08 -26.75 5.41
N LEU A 102 39.12 -26.02 4.85
CA LEU A 102 37.71 -26.41 4.79
C LEU A 102 37.45 -27.50 3.73
N GLU A 103 38.21 -27.52 2.62
CA GLU A 103 38.17 -28.59 1.62
C GLU A 103 38.60 -29.95 2.19
N LYS A 104 39.35 -29.99 3.30
CA LYS A 104 39.72 -31.23 4.01
C LYS A 104 38.62 -31.76 4.94
N THR A 105 37.44 -31.12 4.96
CA THR A 105 36.29 -31.49 5.79
C THR A 105 35.12 -32.00 4.92
N GLU A 106 34.05 -32.49 5.55
CA GLU A 106 32.82 -32.88 4.82
C GLU A 106 31.94 -31.69 4.36
N MET A 107 32.47 -30.46 4.43
CA MET A 107 31.73 -29.26 4.07
C MET A 107 31.45 -29.21 2.56
N LYS A 108 30.21 -28.86 2.19
CA LYS A 108 29.83 -28.75 0.77
C LYS A 108 30.35 -27.44 0.18
N ILE A 109 31.36 -27.55 -0.67
CA ILE A 109 32.00 -26.42 -1.34
C ILE A 109 31.74 -26.51 -2.85
N LEU A 110 31.19 -25.44 -3.44
CA LEU A 110 30.88 -25.35 -4.88
C LEU A 110 31.58 -24.15 -5.51
N LYS A 111 32.21 -24.38 -6.66
CA LYS A 111 32.83 -23.34 -7.46
C LYS A 111 31.81 -22.79 -8.47
N HIS A 112 31.71 -21.47 -8.57
CA HIS A 112 30.76 -20.81 -9.46
C HIS A 112 31.39 -19.61 -10.17
N THR A 113 31.18 -19.53 -11.48
CA THR A 113 31.63 -18.39 -12.28
C THR A 113 30.62 -17.24 -12.17
N PHE A 114 31.03 -16.17 -11.48
CA PHE A 114 30.26 -14.93 -11.37
C PHE A 114 30.66 -13.94 -12.46
N HIS A 115 29.72 -13.08 -12.86
CA HIS A 115 29.89 -12.19 -14.02
C HIS A 115 30.54 -10.87 -13.60
N LEU A 116 31.40 -10.33 -14.47
CA LEU A 116 31.93 -8.97 -14.32
C LEU A 116 30.85 -7.96 -14.77
N PRO A 117 30.65 -6.87 -14.03
CA PRO A 117 29.78 -5.77 -14.42
C PRO A 117 30.24 -5.20 -15.77
N GLY A 118 29.33 -5.19 -16.76
CA GLY A 118 29.57 -4.55 -18.05
C GLY A 118 30.26 -5.38 -19.14
N THR A 119 30.55 -6.67 -18.91
CA THR A 119 31.12 -7.56 -19.93
C THR A 119 30.06 -8.51 -20.49
N GLU A 120 29.14 -8.00 -21.32
CA GLU A 120 28.40 -8.85 -22.26
C GLU A 120 28.97 -8.62 -23.67
N THR A 121 29.91 -9.47 -24.08
CA THR A 121 30.30 -9.62 -25.49
C THR A 121 29.63 -10.88 -26.04
N ALA A 122 28.84 -10.69 -27.09
CA ALA A 122 28.21 -11.75 -27.84
C ALA A 122 29.27 -12.65 -28.49
N ASP A 123 29.17 -13.96 -28.28
CA ASP A 123 29.90 -14.93 -29.09
C ASP A 123 28.95 -15.96 -29.70
N SER A 124 29.17 -16.11 -31.01
CA SER A 124 28.32 -16.74 -32.01
C SER A 124 28.41 -18.26 -32.06
N LYS A 125 27.31 -18.94 -32.42
CA LYS A 125 27.33 -20.09 -33.35
C LYS A 125 26.03 -20.16 -34.18
N VAL A 126 26.15 -19.53 -35.36
CA VAL A 126 25.61 -19.87 -36.69
C VAL A 126 24.17 -20.40 -36.84
N ALA A 127 23.34 -19.60 -37.52
CA ALA A 127 22.23 -20.08 -38.35
C ALA A 127 22.42 -19.53 -39.79
N PRO A 128 22.07 -20.27 -40.87
CA PRO A 128 22.23 -19.74 -42.23
C PRO A 128 21.02 -18.95 -42.76
N ALA A 129 21.35 -17.75 -43.28
CA ALA A 129 20.78 -16.93 -44.37
C ALA A 129 19.27 -16.55 -44.36
N SER A 130 18.84 -15.30 -44.10
CA SER A 130 18.88 -14.02 -44.91
C SER A 130 17.93 -14.03 -46.13
N LYS A 131 17.03 -13.06 -46.44
CA LYS A 131 17.05 -11.57 -46.45
C LYS A 131 15.58 -11.01 -46.64
N PRO A 132 15.29 -9.73 -46.99
CA PRO A 132 15.41 -8.47 -46.23
C PRO A 132 14.14 -7.56 -46.31
N LYS A 133 14.01 -6.55 -45.43
CA LYS A 133 13.73 -5.13 -45.80
C LYS A 133 13.66 -4.19 -44.56
N ALA A 134 14.30 -3.04 -44.70
CA ALA A 134 14.32 -1.88 -43.78
C ALA A 134 13.02 -1.03 -43.92
N PRO A 135 12.81 0.10 -43.19
CA PRO A 135 13.55 0.68 -42.06
C PRO A 135 12.70 0.88 -40.78
N VAL A 136 13.40 1.04 -39.65
CA VAL A 136 12.86 1.09 -38.28
C VAL A 136 12.21 2.44 -37.96
N GLN A 137 10.93 2.42 -37.59
CA GLN A 137 10.31 3.40 -36.69
C GLN A 137 10.21 2.79 -35.27
N ALA A 138 10.39 3.65 -34.28
CA ALA A 138 10.58 3.34 -32.87
C ALA A 138 9.51 2.43 -32.23
N SER A 139 9.93 1.52 -31.34
CA SER A 139 9.02 0.74 -30.48
C SER A 139 9.57 0.46 -29.06
N LYS A 140 8.77 0.92 -28.10
CA LYS A 140 8.51 0.65 -26.66
C LYS A 140 9.29 -0.42 -25.83
N PRO A 141 9.28 -0.27 -24.47
CA PRO A 141 9.98 -1.12 -23.51
C PRO A 141 9.34 -2.50 -23.29
N ALA A 142 10.18 -3.45 -22.88
CA ALA A 142 9.89 -4.87 -22.73
C ALA A 142 8.99 -5.21 -21.52
N GLN A 143 8.08 -6.17 -21.75
CA GLN A 143 7.13 -6.74 -20.79
C GLN A 143 7.81 -7.70 -19.79
N ASN A 144 7.42 -7.58 -18.52
CA ASN A 144 7.69 -8.58 -17.48
C ASN A 144 6.86 -9.85 -17.71
N LYS A 145 7.50 -11.00 -17.49
CA LYS A 145 6.91 -12.34 -17.60
C LYS A 145 5.87 -12.60 -16.50
N GLU A 146 4.62 -12.79 -16.93
CA GLU A 146 3.55 -13.41 -16.17
C GLU A 146 3.85 -14.91 -15.94
N THR A 147 3.73 -15.35 -14.69
CA THR A 147 3.62 -16.77 -14.34
C THR A 147 2.18 -17.08 -13.98
N GLY A 148 1.53 -17.94 -14.76
CA GLY A 148 0.38 -18.72 -14.33
C GLY A 148 -0.99 -18.03 -14.39
N GLY A 149 -1.36 -17.51 -15.55
CA GLY A 149 -2.75 -17.22 -15.90
C GLY A 149 -2.89 -17.41 -17.40
N ASP A 150 -3.91 -18.17 -17.82
CA ASP A 150 -4.24 -18.31 -19.24
C ASP A 150 -4.40 -16.90 -19.83
N LYS A 151 -3.60 -16.55 -20.86
CA LYS A 151 -3.60 -15.23 -21.52
C LYS A 151 -4.91 -14.92 -22.29
N THR A 152 -5.98 -15.63 -21.98
CA THR A 152 -7.27 -15.67 -22.66
C THR A 152 -8.45 -15.79 -21.70
N SER A 153 -8.24 -15.91 -20.38
CA SER A 153 -9.37 -15.93 -19.44
C SER A 153 -9.79 -14.50 -19.10
N LEU A 154 -10.95 -14.08 -19.63
CA LEU A 154 -11.58 -12.80 -19.31
C LEU A 154 -12.03 -12.73 -17.85
N GLY A 155 -12.26 -13.87 -17.17
CA GLY A 155 -12.72 -13.97 -15.78
C GLY A 155 -11.61 -13.88 -14.73
N ILE A 156 -11.97 -13.91 -13.44
CA ILE A 156 -11.01 -13.97 -12.32
C ILE A 156 -10.28 -15.33 -12.33
N SER A 157 -8.96 -15.30 -12.19
CA SER A 157 -8.07 -16.46 -12.31
C SER A 157 -7.98 -17.29 -11.02
N PHE A 158 -8.26 -16.67 -9.88
CA PHE A 158 -8.14 -17.27 -8.55
C PHE A 158 -9.50 -17.27 -7.86
N LYS A 159 -9.74 -18.24 -6.98
CA LYS A 159 -10.93 -18.23 -6.13
C LYS A 159 -10.72 -17.43 -4.86
N LYS A 160 -11.80 -16.89 -4.30
CA LYS A 160 -11.85 -16.21 -3.00
C LYS A 160 -11.77 -17.23 -1.85
N GLU A 161 -10.60 -17.84 -1.69
CA GLU A 161 -10.34 -18.85 -0.66
C GLU A 161 -9.07 -18.48 0.13
N ALA A 162 -8.93 -18.97 1.36
CA ALA A 162 -7.85 -18.57 2.26
C ALA A 162 -6.44 -18.81 1.69
N SER A 163 -6.25 -19.88 0.91
CA SER A 163 -4.97 -20.26 0.30
C SER A 163 -4.54 -19.35 -0.85
N THR A 164 -5.50 -18.74 -1.55
CA THR A 164 -5.28 -17.92 -2.76
C THR A 164 -5.73 -16.47 -2.60
N PHE A 165 -6.14 -16.06 -1.40
CA PHE A 165 -6.79 -14.78 -1.14
C PHE A 165 -5.99 -13.57 -1.61
N GLY A 166 -4.66 -13.58 -1.40
CA GLY A 166 -3.79 -12.49 -1.83
C GLY A 166 -3.72 -12.36 -3.36
N ASP A 167 -3.70 -13.47 -4.08
CA ASP A 167 -3.65 -13.49 -5.55
C ASP A 167 -5.01 -13.12 -6.14
N TRP A 168 -6.10 -13.66 -5.57
CA TRP A 168 -7.47 -13.28 -5.89
C TRP A 168 -7.71 -11.78 -5.73
N TYR A 169 -7.30 -11.20 -4.60
CA TYR A 169 -7.49 -9.77 -4.33
C TYR A 169 -6.78 -8.90 -5.37
N GLN A 170 -5.53 -9.23 -5.70
CA GLN A 170 -4.76 -8.50 -6.71
C GLN A 170 -5.36 -8.66 -8.11
N ASP A 171 -5.86 -9.85 -8.44
CA ASP A 171 -6.48 -10.14 -9.72
C ASP A 171 -7.81 -9.38 -9.89
N VAL A 172 -8.66 -9.38 -8.86
CA VAL A 172 -9.92 -8.61 -8.83
C VAL A 172 -9.67 -7.12 -9.04
N LEU A 173 -8.68 -6.54 -8.35
CA LEU A 173 -8.40 -5.11 -8.48
C LEU A 173 -7.86 -4.73 -9.87
N LYS A 174 -7.01 -5.57 -10.46
CA LYS A 174 -6.46 -5.35 -11.81
C LYS A 174 -7.54 -5.51 -12.87
N LYS A 175 -8.22 -6.65 -12.88
CA LYS A 175 -9.22 -6.98 -13.90
C LYS A 175 -10.48 -6.13 -13.77
N GLY A 176 -10.82 -5.73 -12.54
CA GLY A 176 -11.85 -4.74 -12.22
C GLY A 176 -11.48 -3.29 -12.53
N ASP A 177 -10.29 -3.02 -13.10
CA ASP A 177 -9.86 -1.70 -13.56
C ASP A 177 -9.76 -0.65 -12.43
N MET A 178 -9.45 -1.10 -11.21
CA MET A 178 -9.34 -0.25 -10.01
C MET A 178 -7.94 0.32 -9.83
N ILE A 179 -6.90 -0.46 -10.14
CA ILE A 179 -5.50 -0.07 -9.95
C ILE A 179 -4.64 -0.46 -11.14
N ASP A 180 -3.48 0.20 -11.25
CA ASP A 180 -2.32 -0.31 -11.97
C ASP A 180 -1.09 -0.34 -11.04
N TYR A 181 -0.15 -1.24 -11.30
CA TYR A 181 1.09 -1.34 -10.52
C TYR A 181 2.05 -0.27 -10.99
N TYR A 182 2.63 0.46 -10.04
CA TYR A 182 3.70 1.39 -10.32
C TYR A 182 5.07 0.67 -10.30
N ASP A 183 6.08 1.30 -10.87
CA ASP A 183 7.45 0.76 -10.90
C ASP A 183 8.13 0.81 -9.52
N ILE A 184 7.66 1.67 -8.62
CA ILE A 184 8.04 1.68 -7.20
C ILE A 184 7.16 0.72 -6.40
N SER A 185 7.80 -0.28 -5.77
CA SER A 185 7.13 -1.23 -4.88
C SER A 185 6.34 -0.53 -3.78
N GLY A 186 5.10 -0.97 -3.57
CA GLY A 186 4.20 -0.39 -2.57
C GLY A 186 3.50 0.90 -3.00
N CYS A 187 3.76 1.39 -4.21
CA CYS A 187 3.01 2.47 -4.83
C CYS A 187 2.09 1.90 -5.93
N TYR A 188 0.87 2.43 -6.02
CA TYR A 188 -0.14 1.94 -6.95
C TYR A 188 -0.85 3.13 -7.58
N ILE A 189 -1.15 3.04 -8.87
CA ILE A 189 -1.95 4.04 -9.58
C ILE A 189 -3.42 3.79 -9.24
N LEU A 190 -4.10 4.77 -8.67
CA LEU A 190 -5.55 4.73 -8.45
C LEU A 190 -6.26 5.15 -9.73
N LYS A 191 -6.88 4.19 -10.42
CA LYS A 191 -7.62 4.44 -11.66
C LYS A 191 -8.97 5.13 -11.38
N PRO A 192 -9.63 5.72 -12.40
CA PRO A 192 -10.87 6.46 -12.18
C PRO A 192 -11.96 5.72 -11.40
N ALA A 193 -12.08 4.39 -11.59
CA ALA A 193 -13.08 3.59 -10.87
C ALA A 193 -12.85 3.59 -9.34
N SER A 194 -11.59 3.48 -8.89
CA SER A 194 -11.26 3.50 -7.47
C SER A 194 -11.18 4.91 -6.91
N TYR A 195 -10.59 5.85 -7.66
CA TYR A 195 -10.49 7.24 -7.25
C TYR A 195 -11.87 7.88 -7.09
N ARG A 196 -12.85 7.51 -7.93
CA ARG A 196 -14.24 7.97 -7.77
C ARG A 196 -14.86 7.52 -6.45
N ILE A 197 -14.56 6.31 -5.97
CA ILE A 197 -15.02 5.85 -4.66
C ILE A 197 -14.41 6.72 -3.57
N TRP A 198 -13.12 7.05 -3.67
CA TRP A 198 -12.46 7.96 -2.74
C TRP A 198 -13.09 9.35 -2.74
N GLU A 199 -13.42 9.92 -3.91
CA GLU A 199 -14.11 11.21 -4.00
C GLU A 199 -15.49 11.19 -3.31
N ILE A 200 -16.21 10.06 -3.37
CA ILE A 200 -17.53 9.92 -2.72
C ILE A 200 -17.36 9.86 -1.21
N ILE A 201 -16.41 9.06 -0.71
CA ILE A 201 -16.06 9.00 0.71
C ILE A 201 -15.66 10.40 1.20
N GLN A 202 -14.81 11.08 0.42
CA GLN A 202 -14.35 12.43 0.71
C GLN A 202 -15.52 13.39 0.86
N ARG A 203 -16.39 13.52 -0.15
CA ARG A 203 -17.53 14.44 -0.08
C ARG A 203 -18.45 14.15 1.12
N TRP A 204 -18.81 12.87 1.32
CA TRP A 204 -19.73 12.49 2.39
C TRP A 204 -19.20 12.81 3.77
N PHE A 205 -17.91 12.55 4.00
CA PHE A 205 -17.26 12.77 5.29
C PHE A 205 -16.96 14.27 5.50
N ASP A 206 -16.50 14.96 4.46
CA ASP A 206 -16.19 16.38 4.46
C ASP A 206 -17.40 17.26 4.78
N GLU A 207 -18.57 16.95 4.20
CA GLU A 207 -19.84 17.61 4.54
C GLU A 207 -20.20 17.47 6.03
N ARG A 208 -19.92 16.31 6.63
CA ARG A 208 -20.29 16.01 8.02
C ARG A 208 -19.34 16.62 9.03
N ILE A 209 -18.04 16.62 8.78
CA ILE A 209 -17.08 17.31 9.67
C ILE A 209 -17.27 18.84 9.62
N LYS A 210 -17.67 19.40 8.47
CA LYS A 210 -18.04 20.82 8.37
C LYS A 210 -19.26 21.16 9.22
N ALA A 211 -20.24 20.26 9.31
CA ALA A 211 -21.37 20.43 10.23
C ALA A 211 -20.95 20.41 11.71
N LEU A 212 -19.79 19.83 12.05
CA LEU A 212 -19.18 19.87 13.39
C LEU A 212 -18.29 21.10 13.63
N GLY A 213 -18.23 22.04 12.67
CA GLY A 213 -17.40 23.23 12.71
C GLY A 213 -15.92 22.98 12.36
N VAL A 214 -15.59 21.86 11.72
CA VAL A 214 -14.23 21.59 11.25
C VAL A 214 -13.98 22.28 9.91
N GLU A 215 -12.84 22.97 9.80
CA GLU A 215 -12.43 23.66 8.58
C GLU A 215 -11.29 22.93 7.87
N ASN A 216 -11.30 22.93 6.54
CA ASN A 216 -10.21 22.35 5.76
C ASN A 216 -9.04 23.34 5.65
N ALA A 217 -7.83 22.85 5.91
CA ALA A 217 -6.57 23.54 5.69
C ALA A 217 -5.63 22.63 4.88
N TYR A 218 -4.46 23.15 4.51
CA TYR A 218 -3.41 22.37 3.88
C TYR A 218 -2.05 22.78 4.42
N PHE A 219 -1.37 21.85 5.08
CA PHE A 219 0.00 22.04 5.55
C PHE A 219 1.00 21.46 4.54
N PRO A 220 2.25 21.97 4.50
CA PRO A 220 3.29 21.43 3.63
C PRO A 220 3.58 19.94 3.90
N MET A 221 4.05 19.25 2.85
CA MET A 221 4.44 17.84 2.95
C MET A 221 5.81 17.64 3.62
N PHE A 222 6.70 18.62 3.51
CA PHE A 222 8.05 18.52 4.04
C PHE A 222 8.12 18.94 5.50
N VAL A 223 8.86 18.16 6.28
CA VAL A 223 9.12 18.38 7.71
C VAL A 223 10.62 18.51 7.90
N SER A 224 11.08 19.54 8.61
CA SER A 224 12.51 19.67 8.91
C SER A 224 12.94 18.60 9.91
N SER A 225 14.17 18.09 9.80
CA SER A 225 14.69 17.06 10.71
C SER A 225 14.59 17.50 12.16
N ARG A 226 14.94 18.77 12.44
CA ARG A 226 14.88 19.36 13.78
C ARG A 226 13.50 19.30 14.42
N VAL A 227 12.43 19.49 13.64
CA VAL A 227 11.06 19.47 14.19
C VAL A 227 10.60 18.03 14.42
N LEU A 228 10.97 17.11 13.52
CA LEU A 228 10.64 15.69 13.63
C LEU A 228 11.34 15.03 14.84
N GLU A 229 12.59 15.42 15.10
CA GLU A 229 13.38 14.88 16.21
C GLU A 229 12.81 15.26 17.59
N LYS A 230 12.12 16.40 17.72
CA LYS A 230 11.40 16.75 18.96
C LYS A 230 10.31 15.74 19.35
N GLU A 231 9.74 15.04 18.37
CA GLU A 231 8.73 14.01 18.60
C GLU A 231 9.37 12.65 18.94
N LYS A 232 10.56 12.38 18.41
CA LYS A 232 11.30 11.12 18.59
C LYS A 232 11.65 10.82 20.05
N ASP A 233 11.94 11.85 20.84
CA ASP A 233 12.28 11.70 22.27
C ASP A 233 11.07 11.32 23.14
N HIS A 234 9.85 11.38 22.59
CA HIS A 234 8.61 11.19 23.33
C HIS A 234 7.69 10.09 22.74
N ILE A 235 7.96 9.61 21.52
CA ILE A 235 7.15 8.60 20.85
C ILE A 235 8.04 7.47 20.31
N GLU A 236 8.08 6.36 21.04
CA GLU A 236 8.77 5.13 20.65
C GLU A 236 8.19 4.56 19.34
N GLY A 237 9.03 4.32 18.33
CA GLY A 237 8.64 3.61 17.11
C GLY A 237 8.39 4.45 15.84
N PHE A 238 8.55 5.78 15.89
CA PHE A 238 8.32 6.66 14.72
C PHE A 238 9.43 6.59 13.64
N ALA A 239 10.66 6.25 14.03
CA ALA A 239 11.85 6.43 13.20
C ALA A 239 12.02 5.53 11.94
N PRO A 240 11.58 4.26 11.88
CA PRO A 240 11.99 3.37 10.79
C PRO A 240 11.22 3.60 9.46
N GLU A 241 10.12 4.34 9.46
CA GLU A 241 9.24 4.48 8.28
C GLU A 241 9.33 5.84 7.57
N VAL A 242 10.21 6.74 8.01
CA VAL A 242 10.32 8.10 7.46
C VAL A 242 11.13 8.09 6.16
N ALA A 243 10.56 8.67 5.09
CA ALA A 243 11.28 8.92 3.85
C ALA A 243 11.97 10.30 3.89
N TRP A 244 13.26 10.34 3.56
CA TRP A 244 14.08 11.55 3.61
C TRP A 244 14.43 12.06 2.21
N VAL A 245 14.38 13.37 2.04
CA VAL A 245 14.96 14.08 0.90
C VAL A 245 16.27 14.69 1.37
N THR A 246 17.37 14.21 0.80
CA THR A 246 18.74 14.64 1.16
C THR A 246 19.41 15.46 0.06
N ARG A 247 18.84 15.45 -1.15
CA ARG A 247 19.40 16.11 -2.34
C ARG A 247 18.35 16.87 -3.13
N ALA A 248 18.75 18.00 -3.69
CA ALA A 248 18.00 18.73 -4.72
C ALA A 248 18.83 18.77 -6.01
N GLY A 249 18.36 18.07 -7.05
CA GLY A 249 19.17 17.85 -8.25
C GLY A 249 20.43 17.05 -7.93
N GLN A 250 21.60 17.66 -8.09
CA GLN A 250 22.90 17.04 -7.78
C GLN A 250 23.53 17.59 -6.49
N SER A 251 22.90 18.57 -5.83
CA SER A 251 23.42 19.21 -4.62
C SER A 251 22.84 18.55 -3.37
N GLU A 252 23.69 18.29 -2.39
CA GLU A 252 23.27 17.86 -1.05
C GLU A 252 22.61 19.04 -0.32
N LEU A 253 21.52 18.76 0.42
CA LEU A 253 20.87 19.75 1.26
C LEU A 253 21.65 19.96 2.56
N GLU A 254 21.71 21.19 3.05
CA GLU A 254 22.33 21.52 4.35
C GLU A 254 21.61 20.83 5.52
N GLU A 255 20.28 20.79 5.46
CA GLU A 255 19.42 20.05 6.38
C GLU A 255 18.56 19.05 5.59
N HIS A 256 18.60 17.78 5.99
CA HIS A 256 17.71 16.77 5.42
C HIS A 256 16.26 17.06 5.81
N ILE A 257 15.34 16.94 4.85
CA ILE A 257 13.91 17.16 5.09
C ILE A 257 13.17 15.84 4.93
N ALA A 258 12.26 15.55 5.85
CA ALA A 258 11.42 14.37 5.80
C ALA A 258 10.15 14.64 4.98
N ILE A 259 9.63 13.60 4.34
CA ILE A 259 8.27 13.57 3.81
C ILE A 259 7.35 13.15 4.96
N ARG A 260 6.25 13.88 5.18
CA ARG A 260 5.30 13.62 6.29
C ARG A 260 4.82 12.15 6.31
N PRO A 261 5.01 11.43 7.42
CA PRO A 261 4.28 10.19 7.71
C PRO A 261 2.93 10.47 8.40
N THR A 262 2.82 11.65 9.03
CA THR A 262 1.67 12.27 9.70
C THR A 262 2.04 13.74 9.98
N SER A 263 1.07 14.61 10.33
CA SER A 263 1.30 16.07 10.37
C SER A 263 1.33 16.70 11.76
N GLU A 264 1.35 15.95 12.87
CA GLU A 264 1.47 16.49 14.23
C GLU A 264 2.64 17.48 14.36
N THR A 265 3.84 17.06 13.95
CA THR A 265 5.06 17.89 13.96
C THR A 265 5.02 19.05 12.98
N VAL A 266 4.20 18.98 11.94
CA VAL A 266 4.02 20.08 10.98
C VAL A 266 3.03 21.12 11.50
N MET A 267 1.94 20.68 12.15
CA MET A 267 0.80 21.53 12.51
C MET A 267 0.97 22.17 13.88
N TYR A 268 1.40 21.42 14.88
CA TYR A 268 1.38 21.86 16.28
C TYR A 268 2.29 23.04 16.63
N PRO A 269 3.47 23.23 16.00
CA PRO A 269 4.23 24.47 16.15
C PRO A 269 3.47 25.72 15.71
N TYR A 270 2.52 25.60 14.78
CA TYR A 270 1.67 26.70 14.33
C TYR A 270 0.42 26.84 15.19
N TYR A 271 -0.11 25.74 15.72
CA TYR A 271 -1.19 25.81 16.72
C TYR A 271 -0.74 26.63 17.94
N ALA A 272 0.50 26.42 18.41
CA ALA A 272 1.08 27.22 19.49
C ALA A 272 1.22 28.72 19.15
N LYS A 273 1.28 29.08 17.86
CA LYS A 273 1.32 30.48 17.40
C LYS A 273 -0.08 31.07 17.23
N TRP A 274 -1.05 30.28 16.79
CA TRP A 274 -2.40 30.75 16.51
C TRP A 274 -3.26 30.81 17.77
N ILE A 275 -3.07 29.87 18.69
CA ILE A 275 -3.80 29.82 19.96
C ILE A 275 -3.04 30.65 20.99
N GLN A 276 -3.51 31.87 21.24
CA GLN A 276 -2.92 32.79 22.24
C GLN A 276 -3.87 33.02 23.43
N SER A 277 -5.17 32.81 23.25
CA SER A 277 -6.21 32.99 24.27
C SER A 277 -7.19 31.82 24.25
N TYR A 278 -7.90 31.58 25.37
CA TYR A 278 -8.99 30.62 25.44
C TYR A 278 -10.12 30.93 24.44
N ARG A 279 -10.19 32.16 23.92
CA ARG A 279 -11.14 32.60 22.90
C ARG A 279 -10.83 32.08 21.49
N ASP A 280 -9.59 31.63 21.27
CA ASP A 280 -9.17 31.03 20.00
C ASP A 280 -9.57 29.54 19.92
N LEU A 281 -10.18 29.00 20.98
CA LEU A 281 -10.61 27.62 21.10
C LEU A 281 -12.14 27.49 20.95
N PRO A 282 -12.64 26.36 20.39
CA PRO A 282 -11.86 25.26 19.86
C PRO A 282 -11.29 25.57 18.46
N LEU A 283 -10.03 25.19 18.22
CA LEU A 283 -9.46 25.17 16.88
C LEU A 283 -9.71 23.80 16.26
N LYS A 284 -10.35 23.72 15.09
CA LYS A 284 -10.71 22.47 14.44
C LYS A 284 -10.32 22.43 12.97
N LEU A 285 -9.20 21.79 12.65
CA LEU A 285 -8.73 21.70 11.27
C LEU A 285 -8.71 20.28 10.74
N ASN A 286 -8.88 20.18 9.43
CA ASN A 286 -8.81 18.95 8.66
C ASN A 286 -7.92 19.17 7.42
N GLN A 287 -7.20 18.16 6.96
CA GLN A 287 -6.60 18.18 5.63
C GLN A 287 -6.80 16.85 4.89
N TRP A 288 -6.97 16.96 3.57
CA TRP A 288 -6.98 15.84 2.63
C TRP A 288 -5.66 15.84 1.86
N ASN A 289 -4.86 14.80 2.00
CA ASN A 289 -3.50 14.75 1.48
C ASN A 289 -3.00 13.32 1.23
N SER A 290 -1.84 13.22 0.59
CA SER A 290 -1.03 12.01 0.63
C SER A 290 -0.05 12.02 1.81
N VAL A 291 0.26 10.83 2.28
CA VAL A 291 1.31 10.55 3.27
C VAL A 291 2.19 9.42 2.79
N VAL A 292 3.46 9.46 3.23
CA VAL A 292 4.45 8.43 2.90
C VAL A 292 4.90 7.73 4.17
N ARG A 293 4.73 6.40 4.21
CA ARG A 293 5.25 5.52 5.26
C ARG A 293 6.01 4.38 4.61
N TRP A 294 7.32 4.35 4.82
CA TRP A 294 8.23 3.40 4.17
C TRP A 294 8.22 2.03 4.86
N GLU A 295 7.05 1.40 4.94
CA GLU A 295 6.90 0.15 5.68
C GLU A 295 7.61 -1.03 5.00
N PHE A 296 8.31 -1.85 5.80
CA PHE A 296 9.11 -3.00 5.34
C PHE A 296 8.29 -4.28 5.14
N LYS A 297 7.05 -4.31 5.64
CA LYS A 297 6.13 -5.44 5.46
C LYS A 297 5.60 -5.46 4.02
N ASN A 298 5.17 -6.64 3.58
CA ASN A 298 4.71 -6.85 2.19
C ASN A 298 3.54 -5.89 1.86
N PRO A 299 3.70 -4.99 0.87
CA PRO A 299 2.64 -4.06 0.50
C PRO A 299 1.46 -4.80 -0.13
N GLN A 300 0.27 -4.25 0.10
CA GLN A 300 -1.00 -4.74 -0.45
C GLN A 300 -1.81 -3.52 -0.90
N PRO A 301 -2.29 -3.48 -2.16
CA PRO A 301 -3.03 -2.33 -2.68
C PRO A 301 -4.17 -1.92 -1.76
N PHE A 302 -4.33 -0.61 -1.55
CA PHE A 302 -5.25 0.03 -0.59
C PHE A 302 -4.98 -0.26 0.90
N ILE A 303 -4.70 -1.51 1.28
CA ILE A 303 -4.61 -1.95 2.67
C ILE A 303 -3.34 -1.44 3.34
N ARG A 304 -2.22 -1.55 2.63
CA ARG A 304 -0.88 -1.22 3.12
C ARG A 304 -0.03 -0.81 1.93
N THR A 305 0.05 0.49 1.69
CA THR A 305 0.82 1.09 0.61
C THR A 305 1.83 2.06 1.19
N ARG A 306 2.91 2.35 0.46
CA ARG A 306 3.94 3.29 0.90
C ARG A 306 3.45 4.72 0.80
N GLU A 307 2.78 5.05 -0.29
CA GLU A 307 2.01 6.27 -0.45
C GLU A 307 0.52 5.92 -0.40
N PHE A 308 -0.25 6.64 0.42
CA PHE A 308 -1.70 6.56 0.41
C PHE A 308 -2.33 7.93 0.60
N LEU A 309 -3.55 8.05 0.07
CA LEU A 309 -4.40 9.19 0.35
C LEU A 309 -5.13 8.96 1.66
N TRP A 310 -5.21 10.02 2.45
CA TRP A 310 -5.98 10.02 3.66
C TRP A 310 -6.54 11.40 3.95
N GLN A 311 -7.35 11.41 5.00
CA GLN A 311 -7.76 12.58 5.72
C GLN A 311 -7.11 12.50 7.11
N GLU A 312 -6.58 13.61 7.59
CA GLU A 312 -6.14 13.78 8.98
C GLU A 312 -6.73 15.06 9.59
N GLY A 313 -7.36 14.92 10.75
CA GLY A 313 -8.05 15.99 11.45
C GLY A 313 -7.38 16.20 12.79
N HIS A 314 -7.14 17.46 13.14
CA HIS A 314 -6.41 17.86 14.33
C HIS A 314 -7.12 19.02 15.01
N THR A 315 -7.49 18.82 16.25
CA THR A 315 -8.30 19.79 16.99
C THR A 315 -7.68 20.09 18.36
N ALA A 316 -7.98 21.28 18.88
CA ALA A 316 -7.56 21.74 20.20
C ALA A 316 -8.75 22.35 20.92
N HIS A 317 -8.99 21.91 22.16
CA HIS A 317 -10.13 22.24 23.01
C HIS A 317 -9.63 22.77 24.36
N LEU A 318 -10.49 23.54 25.04
CA LEU A 318 -10.16 24.05 26.37
C LEU A 318 -10.32 22.95 27.43
N HIS A 319 -11.38 22.15 27.31
CA HIS A 319 -11.71 21.11 28.29
C HIS A 319 -11.66 19.70 27.70
N ARG A 320 -11.43 18.71 28.57
CA ARG A 320 -11.38 17.30 28.20
C ARG A 320 -12.73 16.83 27.66
N GLU A 321 -13.82 17.27 28.28
CA GLU A 321 -15.17 16.82 27.99
C GLU A 321 -15.54 17.13 26.54
N GLU A 322 -15.13 18.30 26.04
CA GLU A 322 -15.33 18.73 24.64
C GLU A 322 -14.52 17.86 23.67
N ALA A 323 -13.25 17.59 24.01
CA ALA A 323 -12.40 16.70 23.24
C ALA A 323 -12.96 15.27 23.18
N ASP A 324 -13.43 14.73 24.31
CA ASP A 324 -13.99 13.38 24.42
C ASP A 324 -15.32 13.23 23.63
N VAL A 325 -16.13 14.28 23.54
CA VAL A 325 -17.34 14.31 22.69
C VAL A 325 -16.95 14.20 21.22
N GLU A 326 -15.99 15.01 20.76
CA GLU A 326 -15.58 15.00 19.36
C GLU A 326 -14.95 13.67 18.94
N VAL A 327 -14.14 13.04 19.78
CA VAL A 327 -13.55 11.72 19.48
C VAL A 327 -14.63 10.70 19.11
N ARG A 328 -15.74 10.68 19.85
CA ARG A 328 -16.87 9.77 19.62
C ARG A 328 -17.69 10.17 18.41
N GLN A 329 -17.89 11.47 18.18
CA GLN A 329 -18.56 11.96 16.98
C GLN A 329 -17.83 11.50 15.72
N ILE A 330 -16.50 11.69 15.68
CA ILE A 330 -15.68 11.25 14.54
C ILE A 330 -15.69 9.72 14.39
N LEU A 331 -15.62 8.98 15.50
CA LEU A 331 -15.72 7.51 15.47
C LEU A 331 -17.02 7.04 14.79
N GLU A 332 -18.14 7.68 15.13
CA GLU A 332 -19.44 7.35 14.52
C GLU A 332 -19.50 7.78 13.05
N LEU A 333 -18.87 8.91 12.68
CA LEU A 333 -18.76 9.29 11.27
C LEU A 333 -17.94 8.25 10.47
N TYR A 334 -16.84 7.73 11.02
CA TYR A 334 -16.09 6.64 10.39
C TYR A 334 -16.91 5.37 10.29
N ARG A 335 -17.67 5.01 11.33
CA ARG A 335 -18.63 3.92 11.26
C ARG A 335 -19.65 4.12 10.14
N GLY A 336 -20.19 5.33 9.99
CA GLY A 336 -21.11 5.68 8.90
C GLY A 336 -20.49 5.57 7.51
N VAL A 337 -19.20 5.92 7.33
CA VAL A 337 -18.50 5.65 6.05
C VAL A 337 -18.54 4.14 5.73
N TYR A 338 -18.27 3.29 6.71
CA TYR A 338 -18.27 1.84 6.48
C TYR A 338 -19.68 1.27 6.30
N GLU A 339 -20.59 1.51 7.24
CA GLU A 339 -21.91 0.87 7.26
C GLU A 339 -22.89 1.52 6.28
N GLU A 340 -22.94 2.85 6.23
CA GLU A 340 -23.87 3.56 5.35
C GLU A 340 -23.33 3.60 3.93
N LEU A 341 -22.12 4.09 3.66
CA LEU A 341 -21.65 4.20 2.28
C LEU A 341 -21.19 2.87 1.69
N LEU A 342 -20.30 2.18 2.40
CA LEU A 342 -19.59 1.00 1.88
C LEU A 342 -20.32 -0.31 2.15
N ALA A 343 -21.41 -0.30 2.91
CA ALA A 343 -22.15 -1.50 3.34
C ALA A 343 -21.26 -2.55 4.02
N VAL A 344 -20.21 -2.12 4.71
CA VAL A 344 -19.28 -2.97 5.46
C VAL A 344 -19.58 -2.85 6.95
N PRO A 345 -19.90 -3.95 7.65
CA PRO A 345 -20.07 -3.91 9.09
C PRO A 345 -18.72 -3.70 9.78
N VAL A 346 -18.69 -2.82 10.79
CA VAL A 346 -17.51 -2.58 11.61
C VAL A 346 -17.89 -2.54 13.09
N THR A 347 -16.94 -2.88 13.97
CA THR A 347 -17.14 -2.83 15.42
C THR A 347 -16.39 -1.63 16.00
N PRO A 348 -17.09 -0.62 16.55
CA PRO A 348 -16.44 0.46 17.28
C PRO A 348 -15.85 -0.06 18.60
N GLY A 349 -14.69 0.44 18.98
CA GLY A 349 -14.01 0.03 20.21
C GLY A 349 -12.90 0.97 20.64
N VAL A 350 -12.28 0.63 21.77
CA VAL A 350 -11.11 1.33 22.34
C VAL A 350 -9.91 0.39 22.25
N LYS A 351 -8.79 0.89 21.73
CA LYS A 351 -7.53 0.13 21.69
C LYS A 351 -7.03 -0.15 23.11
N SER A 352 -6.38 -1.30 23.28
CA SER A 352 -5.65 -1.60 24.52
C SER A 352 -4.45 -0.67 24.69
N GLU A 353 -3.89 -0.60 25.89
CA GLU A 353 -2.68 0.21 26.16
C GLU A 353 -1.50 -0.13 25.24
N LYS A 354 -1.40 -1.38 24.77
CA LYS A 354 -0.32 -1.80 23.85
C LYS A 354 -0.54 -1.40 22.39
N GLU A 355 -1.79 -1.14 22.01
CA GLU A 355 -2.20 -0.88 20.62
C GLU A 355 -2.69 0.56 20.41
N LYS A 356 -2.83 1.35 21.48
CA LYS A 356 -3.18 2.77 21.36
C LYS A 356 -2.03 3.54 20.72
N PHE A 357 -2.33 4.68 20.14
CA PHE A 357 -1.30 5.60 19.67
C PHE A 357 -0.42 6.02 20.84
N ALA A 358 0.90 5.85 20.72
CA ALA A 358 1.85 6.06 21.80
C ALA A 358 1.83 7.50 22.36
N GLY A 359 1.55 8.51 21.52
CA GLY A 359 1.37 9.90 21.95
C GLY A 359 -0.02 10.21 22.54
N GLY A 360 -0.96 9.27 22.52
CA GLY A 360 -2.36 9.49 22.91
C GLY A 360 -2.71 9.08 24.34
N LEU A 361 -3.69 9.77 24.94
CA LEU A 361 -4.30 9.37 26.21
C LEU A 361 -5.08 8.05 26.01
N TYR A 362 -5.97 8.02 25.02
CA TYR A 362 -6.66 6.81 24.56
C TYR A 362 -6.93 6.88 23.06
N THR A 363 -7.21 5.73 22.44
CA THR A 363 -7.48 5.61 21.01
C THR A 363 -8.75 4.81 20.78
N THR A 364 -9.69 5.39 20.05
CA THR A 364 -10.88 4.70 19.55
C THR A 364 -10.68 4.28 18.09
N THR A 365 -11.38 3.23 17.68
CA THR A 365 -11.18 2.59 16.38
C THR A 365 -12.48 1.94 15.90
N VAL A 366 -12.65 1.85 14.58
CA VAL A 366 -13.61 0.94 13.97
C VAL A 366 -12.87 -0.26 13.39
N GLU A 367 -13.22 -1.47 13.84
CA GLU A 367 -12.58 -2.71 13.42
C GLU A 367 -13.46 -3.45 12.39
N GLY A 368 -12.91 -3.69 11.21
CA GLY A 368 -13.49 -4.59 10.21
C GLY A 368 -12.97 -6.01 10.36
N PHE A 369 -13.67 -6.96 9.76
CA PHE A 369 -13.24 -8.36 9.71
C PHE A 369 -13.36 -8.89 8.28
N VAL A 370 -12.35 -9.64 7.82
CA VAL A 370 -12.34 -10.26 6.49
C VAL A 370 -12.48 -11.78 6.66
N PRO A 371 -13.69 -12.35 6.48
CA PRO A 371 -13.96 -13.75 6.80
C PRO A 371 -13.05 -14.75 6.08
N THR A 372 -12.81 -14.55 4.79
CA THR A 372 -11.98 -15.46 3.98
C THR A 372 -10.54 -15.55 4.48
N SER A 373 -10.00 -14.46 5.03
CA SER A 373 -8.63 -14.44 5.57
C SER A 373 -8.56 -14.76 7.07
N GLY A 374 -9.69 -14.67 7.78
CA GLY A 374 -9.76 -14.80 9.24
C GLY A 374 -9.10 -13.65 10.01
N ARG A 375 -8.91 -12.48 9.38
CA ARG A 375 -8.15 -11.35 9.97
C ARG A 375 -9.03 -10.13 10.25
N GLY A 376 -8.78 -9.52 11.41
CA GLY A 376 -9.26 -8.18 11.72
C GLY A 376 -8.45 -7.10 11.00
N ILE A 377 -9.09 -5.98 10.71
CA ILE A 377 -8.46 -4.83 10.05
C ILE A 377 -9.01 -3.52 10.62
N GLN A 378 -8.13 -2.70 11.16
CA GLN A 378 -8.50 -1.35 11.58
C GLN A 378 -8.92 -0.51 10.36
N GLY A 379 -10.14 0.02 10.42
CA GLY A 379 -10.75 0.81 9.36
C GLY A 379 -10.55 2.32 9.49
N GLY A 380 -10.46 2.84 10.71
CA GLY A 380 -10.25 4.25 11.00
C GLY A 380 -9.89 4.45 12.46
N THR A 381 -9.36 5.62 12.81
CA THR A 381 -8.85 5.89 14.16
C THR A 381 -9.21 7.30 14.63
N SER A 382 -9.64 7.42 15.88
CA SER A 382 -9.91 8.70 16.52
C SER A 382 -9.29 8.72 17.92
N HIS A 383 -8.29 9.57 18.09
CA HIS A 383 -7.42 9.65 19.26
C HIS A 383 -7.80 10.84 20.13
N CYS A 384 -7.94 10.62 21.44
CA CYS A 384 -7.78 11.69 22.41
C CYS A 384 -6.29 11.76 22.75
N LEU A 385 -5.63 12.83 22.32
CA LEU A 385 -4.20 13.03 22.57
C LEU A 385 -3.93 13.52 24.00
N GLY A 386 -5.00 13.91 24.71
CA GLY A 386 -4.88 14.53 26.02
C GLY A 386 -4.10 15.84 25.92
N GLN A 387 -3.13 16.01 26.81
CA GLN A 387 -2.24 17.18 26.84
C GLN A 387 -0.78 16.83 26.48
N ASN A 388 -0.52 15.64 25.94
CA ASN A 388 0.85 15.19 25.67
C ASN A 388 1.54 16.10 24.65
N PHE A 389 0.89 16.29 23.50
CA PHE A 389 1.40 17.15 22.42
C PHE A 389 1.34 18.63 22.79
N SER A 390 0.31 19.09 23.51
CA SER A 390 0.20 20.50 23.88
C SER A 390 1.29 20.91 24.86
N LYS A 391 1.70 20.02 25.77
CA LYS A 391 2.89 20.22 26.61
C LYS A 391 4.17 20.24 25.79
N MET A 392 4.34 19.29 24.88
CA MET A 392 5.55 19.19 24.03
C MET A 392 5.73 20.42 23.13
N PHE A 393 4.66 20.90 22.51
CA PHE A 393 4.68 22.04 21.58
C PHE A 393 4.35 23.38 22.25
N ASN A 394 4.18 23.39 23.57
CA ASN A 394 3.83 24.57 24.37
C ASN A 394 2.55 25.29 23.88
N ILE A 395 1.51 24.52 23.58
CA ILE A 395 0.19 25.03 23.20
C ILE A 395 -0.63 25.24 24.49
N SER A 396 -0.66 26.49 24.96
CA SER A 396 -1.32 26.85 26.22
C SER A 396 -2.05 28.18 26.13
N VAL A 397 -3.04 28.36 26.98
CA VAL A 397 -3.84 29.59 27.11
C VAL A 397 -3.92 30.00 28.57
N GLU A 398 -4.26 31.26 28.85
CA GLU A 398 -4.58 31.72 30.20
C GLU A 398 -5.87 31.07 30.71
N ASP A 399 -5.90 30.72 32.00
CA ASP A 399 -7.07 30.12 32.65
C ASP A 399 -8.22 31.14 32.80
N PRO A 400 -9.35 31.01 32.06
CA PRO A 400 -10.46 31.94 32.19
C PRO A 400 -11.15 31.90 33.56
N SER A 401 -10.95 30.83 34.33
CA SER A 401 -11.53 30.70 35.68
C SER A 401 -10.74 31.45 36.76
N LYS A 402 -9.50 31.88 36.44
CA LYS A 402 -8.60 32.61 37.34
C LYS A 402 -8.10 33.89 36.67
N PRO A 403 -8.98 34.87 36.41
CA PRO A 403 -8.57 36.13 35.79
C PRO A 403 -7.59 36.87 36.70
N VAL A 404 -6.50 37.35 36.13
CA VAL A 404 -5.50 38.15 36.83
C VAL A 404 -5.61 39.60 36.36
N ASP A 405 -5.53 40.56 37.29
CA ASP A 405 -5.49 41.98 36.95
C ASP A 405 -4.21 42.28 36.13
N PRO A 406 -4.33 42.81 34.90
CA PRO A 406 -3.18 43.15 34.05
C PRO A 406 -2.17 44.09 34.72
N ASN A 407 -2.59 44.87 35.73
CA ASN A 407 -1.75 45.83 36.44
C ASN A 407 -1.11 45.27 37.73
N SER A 408 -1.46 44.04 38.12
CA SER A 408 -0.99 43.44 39.38
C SER A 408 0.44 42.90 39.33
N GLY A 409 1.05 42.86 38.13
CA GLY A 409 2.36 42.24 37.91
C GLY A 409 2.39 40.71 38.11
N THR A 410 1.23 40.10 38.38
CA THR A 410 1.10 38.65 38.58
C THR A 410 0.86 37.97 37.23
N GLN A 411 1.57 36.89 36.94
CA GLN A 411 1.41 36.15 35.69
C GLN A 411 0.16 35.25 35.76
N ALA A 412 -0.69 35.30 34.74
CA ALA A 412 -1.84 34.42 34.63
C ALA A 412 -1.41 32.94 34.57
N GLU A 413 -2.16 32.09 35.27
CA GLU A 413 -1.93 30.64 35.24
C GLU A 413 -2.25 30.10 33.84
N LYS A 414 -1.36 29.25 33.31
CA LYS A 414 -1.50 28.68 31.97
C LYS A 414 -2.10 27.28 32.02
N LEU A 415 -3.08 27.04 31.14
CA LEU A 415 -3.66 25.73 30.87
C LEU A 415 -3.16 25.20 29.52
N PHE A 416 -2.73 23.94 29.49
CA PHE A 416 -2.45 23.25 28.24
C PHE A 416 -3.75 22.75 27.59
N VAL A 417 -3.87 22.95 26.28
CA VAL A 417 -5.08 22.56 25.55
C VAL A 417 -5.22 21.04 25.43
N TRP A 418 -6.45 20.56 25.32
CA TRP A 418 -6.76 19.16 25.04
C TRP A 418 -6.84 18.94 23.55
N GLN A 419 -6.12 17.96 23.01
CA GLN A 419 -6.05 17.75 21.57
C GLN A 419 -6.67 16.40 21.15
N ASN A 420 -7.23 16.37 19.95
CA ASN A 420 -7.55 15.14 19.25
C ASN A 420 -6.82 15.07 17.92
N SER A 421 -6.54 13.85 17.46
CA SER A 421 -6.26 13.59 16.05
C SER A 421 -7.07 12.39 15.55
N TRP A 422 -7.45 12.40 14.29
CA TRP A 422 -8.25 11.34 13.69
C TRP A 422 -7.93 11.18 12.21
N GLY A 423 -7.93 9.93 11.73
CA GLY A 423 -7.57 9.64 10.35
C GLY A 423 -8.30 8.46 9.71
N LEU A 424 -8.55 8.62 8.41
CA LEU A 424 -9.18 7.64 7.52
C LEU A 424 -8.49 7.66 6.16
N SER A 425 -8.16 6.49 5.62
CA SER A 425 -7.43 6.38 4.35
C SER A 425 -8.18 5.60 3.28
N THR A 426 -7.57 5.53 2.10
CA THR A 426 -8.01 4.68 0.99
C THR A 426 -8.05 3.18 1.32
N ARG A 427 -7.58 2.76 2.50
CA ARG A 427 -7.80 1.41 3.05
C ARG A 427 -9.29 1.02 3.06
N THR A 428 -10.17 1.99 3.30
CA THR A 428 -11.63 1.85 3.20
C THR A 428 -12.06 1.10 1.93
N ILE A 429 -11.49 1.45 0.79
CA ILE A 429 -11.77 0.83 -0.53
C ILE A 429 -11.34 -0.63 -0.52
N GLY A 430 -10.12 -0.92 -0.05
CA GLY A 430 -9.62 -2.29 0.00
C GLY A 430 -10.44 -3.19 0.92
N VAL A 431 -10.88 -2.69 2.08
CA VAL A 431 -11.77 -3.43 2.99
C VAL A 431 -13.10 -3.74 2.29
N MET A 432 -13.71 -2.75 1.64
CA MET A 432 -14.96 -2.91 0.89
C MET A 432 -14.83 -3.97 -0.23
N VAL A 433 -13.73 -3.97 -0.98
CA VAL A 433 -13.46 -5.01 -1.99
C VAL A 433 -13.29 -6.39 -1.34
N MET A 434 -12.50 -6.51 -0.28
CA MET A 434 -12.28 -7.80 0.40
C MET A 434 -13.57 -8.41 0.95
N VAL A 435 -14.52 -7.57 1.40
CA VAL A 435 -15.81 -8.02 1.94
C VAL A 435 -16.75 -8.44 0.81
N HIS A 436 -16.98 -7.58 -0.18
CA HIS A 436 -18.08 -7.76 -1.15
C HIS A 436 -17.71 -8.53 -2.41
N ALA A 437 -16.49 -8.36 -2.94
CA ALA A 437 -16.10 -8.97 -4.21
C ALA A 437 -16.16 -10.51 -4.16
N ASP A 438 -16.37 -11.15 -5.31
CA ASP A 438 -16.53 -12.60 -5.43
C ASP A 438 -15.64 -13.18 -6.54
N ASP A 439 -15.90 -14.43 -6.96
CA ASP A 439 -15.15 -15.12 -8.01
C ASP A 439 -15.47 -14.60 -9.44
N LYS A 440 -16.45 -13.70 -9.59
CA LYS A 440 -16.79 -13.04 -10.86
C LYS A 440 -16.13 -11.68 -10.99
N GLY A 441 -15.79 -11.04 -9.87
CA GLY A 441 -15.01 -9.80 -9.82
C GLY A 441 -15.46 -8.88 -8.71
N LEU A 442 -15.41 -7.58 -8.99
CA LEU A 442 -15.85 -6.57 -8.03
C LEU A 442 -17.36 -6.68 -7.77
N VAL A 443 -17.77 -6.37 -6.55
CA VAL A 443 -19.17 -6.13 -6.19
C VAL A 443 -19.19 -4.81 -5.43
N LEU A 444 -19.64 -3.74 -6.08
CA LEU A 444 -19.60 -2.40 -5.51
C LEU A 444 -20.96 -2.03 -4.90
N PRO A 445 -21.00 -1.48 -3.68
CA PRO A 445 -22.22 -0.89 -3.15
C PRO A 445 -22.72 0.24 -4.07
N PRO A 446 -24.03 0.30 -4.41
CA PRO A 446 -24.56 1.29 -5.34
C PRO A 446 -24.30 2.75 -4.96
N ARG A 447 -24.09 3.03 -3.66
CA ARG A 447 -23.81 4.38 -3.14
C ARG A 447 -22.41 4.88 -3.48
N VAL A 448 -21.48 3.99 -3.80
CA VAL A 448 -20.09 4.34 -4.14
C VAL A 448 -19.66 3.91 -5.55
N ALA A 449 -20.44 3.07 -6.23
CA ALA A 449 -20.14 2.65 -7.59
C ALA A 449 -20.00 3.86 -8.53
N TYR A 450 -18.91 3.92 -9.30
CA TYR A 450 -18.67 5.02 -10.25
C TYR A 450 -19.74 5.08 -11.35
N LEU A 451 -20.32 3.93 -11.67
CA LEU A 451 -21.46 3.73 -12.56
C LEU A 451 -22.41 2.74 -11.88
N GLN A 452 -23.67 3.12 -11.70
CA GLN A 452 -24.69 2.28 -11.06
C GLN A 452 -25.39 1.36 -12.06
N VAL A 453 -25.66 1.87 -13.26
CA VAL A 453 -26.41 1.14 -14.29
C VAL A 453 -25.69 1.15 -15.63
N ILE A 454 -25.51 -0.02 -16.24
CA ILE A 454 -25.09 -0.15 -17.63
C ILE A 454 -26.23 -0.72 -18.48
N VAL A 455 -26.61 -0.01 -19.54
CA VAL A 455 -27.61 -0.45 -20.52
C VAL A 455 -26.89 -1.04 -21.72
N ILE A 456 -27.22 -2.28 -22.07
CA ILE A 456 -26.56 -3.02 -23.15
C ILE A 456 -27.60 -3.45 -24.19
N PRO A 457 -27.53 -2.89 -25.42
CA PRO A 457 -28.32 -3.38 -26.54
C PRO A 457 -27.99 -4.84 -26.86
N VAL A 458 -29.02 -5.68 -27.00
CA VAL A 458 -28.89 -7.11 -27.32
C VAL A 458 -29.74 -7.49 -28.53
N GLY A 459 -29.55 -8.70 -29.06
CA GLY A 459 -30.36 -9.22 -30.18
C GLY A 459 -30.04 -8.64 -31.55
N ILE A 460 -28.89 -7.96 -31.71
CA ILE A 460 -28.41 -7.46 -33.00
C ILE A 460 -27.78 -8.62 -33.76
N VAL A 461 -28.37 -8.99 -34.90
CA VAL A 461 -27.91 -10.07 -35.78
C VAL A 461 -27.47 -9.50 -37.13
N ALA A 462 -26.80 -10.30 -37.95
CA ALA A 462 -26.32 -9.87 -39.27
C ALA A 462 -27.43 -9.32 -40.19
N SER A 463 -28.65 -9.82 -40.03
CA SER A 463 -29.84 -9.36 -40.76
C SER A 463 -30.48 -8.09 -40.18
N THR A 464 -30.01 -7.57 -39.04
CA THR A 464 -30.50 -6.31 -38.47
C THR A 464 -30.03 -5.14 -39.32
N GLY A 465 -30.97 -4.52 -40.05
CA GLY A 465 -30.69 -3.37 -40.91
C GLY A 465 -30.18 -2.14 -40.12
N PRO A 466 -29.49 -1.21 -40.79
CA PRO A 466 -28.89 -0.03 -40.14
C PRO A 466 -29.89 0.82 -39.35
N GLU A 467 -31.11 0.99 -39.87
CA GLU A 467 -32.15 1.80 -39.21
C GLU A 467 -32.65 1.17 -37.92
N SER A 468 -32.94 -0.14 -37.91
CA SER A 468 -33.37 -0.86 -36.71
C SER A 468 -32.29 -0.89 -35.64
N ARG A 469 -31.01 -1.00 -36.05
CA ARG A 469 -29.88 -0.90 -35.12
C ARG A 469 -29.80 0.49 -34.49
N LYS A 470 -29.94 1.54 -35.30
CA LYS A 470 -29.92 2.91 -34.82
C LYS A 470 -31.07 3.17 -33.84
N ASP A 471 -32.29 2.75 -34.17
CA ASP A 471 -33.44 2.88 -33.26
C ASP A 471 -33.18 2.19 -31.92
N LEU A 472 -32.66 0.96 -31.92
CA LEU A 472 -32.32 0.26 -30.67
C LEU A 472 -31.28 1.02 -29.83
N TYR A 473 -30.25 1.59 -30.46
CA TYR A 473 -29.25 2.41 -29.76
C TYR A 473 -29.84 3.70 -29.21
N ASP A 474 -30.68 4.39 -29.98
CA ASP A 474 -31.35 5.62 -29.56
C ASP A 474 -32.30 5.32 -28.37
N LYS A 475 -33.01 4.18 -28.37
CA LYS A 475 -33.85 3.75 -27.25
C LYS A 475 -33.06 3.35 -26.01
N ALA A 476 -31.91 2.70 -26.17
CA ALA A 476 -31.02 2.40 -25.06
C ALA A 476 -30.49 3.68 -24.40
N GLU A 477 -30.15 4.68 -25.22
CA GLU A 477 -29.69 5.98 -24.73
C GLU A 477 -30.81 6.78 -24.07
N ASP A 478 -32.03 6.72 -24.60
CA ASP A 478 -33.21 7.28 -23.92
C ASP A 478 -33.41 6.66 -22.53
N LEU A 479 -33.33 5.32 -22.41
CA LEU A 479 -33.42 4.64 -21.12
C LEU A 479 -32.33 5.12 -20.15
N ALA A 480 -31.07 5.17 -20.58
CA ALA A 480 -29.97 5.68 -19.76
C ALA A 480 -30.14 7.17 -19.39
N SER A 481 -30.74 7.97 -20.28
CA SER A 481 -31.07 9.38 -20.02
C SER A 481 -32.16 9.52 -18.96
N ARG A 482 -33.22 8.70 -19.03
CA ARG A 482 -34.27 8.65 -18.00
C ARG A 482 -33.72 8.26 -16.62
N LEU A 483 -32.82 7.28 -16.57
CA LEU A 483 -32.14 6.89 -15.32
C LEU A 483 -31.27 8.03 -14.76
N ARG A 484 -30.53 8.74 -15.62
CA ARG A 484 -29.76 9.93 -15.21
C ARG A 484 -30.65 11.04 -14.67
N LYS A 485 -31.80 11.30 -15.30
CA LYS A 485 -32.79 12.27 -14.81
C LYS A 485 -33.38 11.87 -13.45
N ALA A 486 -33.44 10.58 -13.15
CA ALA A 486 -33.85 10.05 -11.85
C ALA A 486 -32.73 10.08 -10.78
N GLY A 487 -31.54 10.62 -11.10
CA GLY A 487 -30.42 10.77 -10.16
C GLY A 487 -29.44 9.60 -10.14
N LEU A 488 -29.56 8.63 -11.05
CA LEU A 488 -28.64 7.50 -11.13
C LEU A 488 -27.47 7.77 -12.08
N THR A 489 -26.30 7.20 -11.81
CA THR A 489 -25.21 7.15 -12.79
C THR A 489 -25.46 6.00 -13.77
N ALA A 490 -25.89 6.33 -14.99
CA ALA A 490 -26.22 5.35 -16.03
C ALA A 490 -25.49 5.64 -17.34
N LYS A 491 -25.13 4.58 -18.08
CA LYS A 491 -24.44 4.64 -19.37
C LYS A 491 -24.94 3.54 -20.32
N THR A 492 -24.81 3.76 -21.62
CA THR A 492 -25.00 2.75 -22.67
C THR A 492 -23.67 2.16 -23.14
N ASP A 493 -23.63 0.85 -23.42
CA ASP A 493 -22.51 0.20 -24.11
C ASP A 493 -22.87 -0.23 -25.53
N THR A 494 -22.78 0.72 -26.45
CA THR A 494 -23.03 0.54 -27.89
C THR A 494 -21.78 0.18 -28.68
N ARG A 495 -20.64 -0.14 -28.02
CA ARG A 495 -19.39 -0.48 -28.73
C ARG A 495 -19.60 -1.67 -29.65
N GLU A 496 -19.29 -1.49 -30.94
CA GLU A 496 -19.32 -2.57 -31.92
C GLU A 496 -18.03 -3.42 -31.82
N GLY A 497 -18.04 -4.62 -32.41
CA GLY A 497 -16.90 -5.55 -32.36
C GLY A 497 -16.82 -6.42 -31.10
N TYR A 498 -17.66 -6.17 -30.09
CA TYR A 498 -17.77 -7.01 -28.89
C TYR A 498 -19.15 -7.66 -28.81
N THR A 499 -19.19 -8.96 -28.50
CA THR A 499 -20.44 -9.69 -28.29
C THR A 499 -21.12 -9.22 -26.99
N PRO A 500 -22.45 -9.33 -26.87
CA PRO A 500 -23.15 -9.04 -25.61
C PRO A 500 -22.54 -9.79 -24.42
N GLY A 501 -22.26 -11.09 -24.55
CA GLY A 501 -21.64 -11.89 -23.49
C GLY A 501 -20.27 -11.36 -23.04
N TRP A 502 -19.46 -10.84 -23.97
CA TRP A 502 -18.19 -10.18 -23.60
C TRP A 502 -18.45 -8.90 -22.79
N LYS A 503 -19.42 -8.07 -23.21
CA LYS A 503 -19.78 -6.85 -22.48
C LYS A 503 -20.31 -7.18 -21.09
N PHE A 504 -21.16 -8.20 -20.97
CA PHE A 504 -21.73 -8.65 -19.70
C PHE A 504 -20.62 -8.96 -18.71
N ASN A 505 -19.68 -9.82 -19.10
CA ASN A 505 -18.55 -10.18 -18.27
C ASN A 505 -17.65 -8.97 -17.94
N SER A 506 -17.39 -8.09 -18.91
CA SER A 506 -16.57 -6.88 -18.69
C SER A 506 -17.16 -5.94 -17.64
N TRP A 507 -18.48 -5.75 -17.62
CA TRP A 507 -19.15 -4.88 -16.66
C TRP A 507 -19.42 -5.57 -15.31
N GLU A 508 -19.73 -6.86 -15.30
CA GLU A 508 -19.81 -7.66 -14.07
C GLU A 508 -18.48 -7.65 -13.31
N MET A 509 -17.38 -7.84 -14.03
CA MET A 509 -16.03 -7.81 -13.46
C MET A 509 -15.67 -6.46 -12.82
N LYS A 510 -16.19 -5.37 -13.39
CA LYS A 510 -16.05 -4.00 -12.87
C LYS A 510 -17.00 -3.69 -11.72
N GLY A 511 -17.87 -4.62 -11.35
CA GLY A 511 -18.81 -4.51 -10.23
C GLY A 511 -19.88 -3.46 -10.43
N ILE A 512 -20.36 -3.28 -11.68
CA ILE A 512 -21.51 -2.41 -11.94
C ILE A 512 -22.75 -3.04 -11.28
N PRO A 513 -23.44 -2.33 -10.36
CA PRO A 513 -24.54 -2.91 -9.60
C PRO A 513 -25.69 -3.48 -10.44
N LEU A 514 -26.06 -2.78 -11.52
CA LEU A 514 -27.16 -3.17 -12.39
C LEU A 514 -26.73 -3.15 -13.86
N ARG A 515 -26.97 -4.26 -14.55
CA ARG A 515 -26.96 -4.34 -16.00
C ARG A 515 -28.40 -4.44 -16.48
N LEU A 516 -28.77 -3.60 -17.45
CA LEU A 516 -30.05 -3.66 -18.14
C LEU A 516 -29.84 -4.12 -19.57
N GLU A 517 -30.55 -5.17 -19.96
CA GLU A 517 -30.47 -5.73 -21.32
C GLU A 517 -31.68 -5.26 -22.13
N LEU A 518 -31.41 -4.63 -23.27
CA LEU A 518 -32.47 -4.05 -24.12
C LEU A 518 -32.37 -4.63 -25.53
N GLY A 519 -33.33 -5.48 -25.89
CA GLY A 519 -33.46 -6.04 -27.23
C GLY A 519 -34.77 -5.63 -27.92
N PRO A 520 -34.97 -6.04 -29.19
CA PRO A 520 -36.19 -5.74 -29.94
C PRO A 520 -37.48 -6.25 -29.27
N LYS A 521 -37.41 -7.39 -28.58
CA LYS A 521 -38.56 -7.95 -27.84
C LYS A 521 -38.92 -7.08 -26.63
N ASP A 522 -37.90 -6.62 -25.90
CA ASP A 522 -38.05 -5.78 -24.71
C ASP A 522 -38.64 -4.40 -25.08
N LEU A 523 -38.21 -3.85 -26.22
CA LEU A 523 -38.83 -2.64 -26.78
C LEU A 523 -40.30 -2.85 -27.13
N ALA A 524 -40.65 -3.99 -27.73
CA ALA A 524 -42.03 -4.30 -28.10
C ALA A 524 -42.93 -4.48 -26.87
N SER A 525 -42.41 -5.05 -25.78
CA SER A 525 -43.13 -5.22 -24.51
C SER A 525 -43.02 -4.03 -23.55
N GLN A 526 -42.25 -2.99 -23.89
CA GLN A 526 -41.94 -1.84 -23.03
C GLN A 526 -41.34 -2.25 -21.67
N THR A 527 -40.52 -3.31 -21.67
CA THR A 527 -39.80 -3.82 -20.49
C THR A 527 -38.29 -3.80 -20.73
N THR A 528 -37.50 -4.11 -19.70
CA THR A 528 -36.07 -4.41 -19.80
C THR A 528 -35.77 -5.54 -18.83
N LEU A 529 -34.81 -6.38 -19.19
CA LEU A 529 -34.30 -7.46 -18.31
C LEU A 529 -33.21 -6.94 -17.38
#